data_AF-A0A1R0GFF0-F1
#
_entry.id   AF-A0A1R0GFF0-F1
#
_cell.length_a   1.000
_cell.length_b   1.000
_cell.length_c   1.000
_cell.angle_alpha   90.00
_cell.angle_beta   90.00
_cell.angle_gamma   90.00
#
_symmetry.space_group_name_H-M   'P 1'
#
loop_
_entity.id
_entity.type
_entity.pdbx_description
1 polymer ?
#
loop_
_entity_poly.entity_id
_entity_poly.type
_entity_poly.pdbx_seq_one_letter_code
_entity_poly.pdbx_strand_id
1 'polypeptide(L)'
;MSNYMYKTTAPAVVAAVIAWETKRKEWDAQRAKLGQVFGGAASPMRSGNRSYVGGVKLSDSRELDVHWCRPDQYGYRSLRSSSKPAKGTPKEARVTQVAEHERLSALWKEHCPASIDMDEAWEAIGLNPGALWMCGGVFFELDEVVYLSLGLRLEDGHENIEGATEILGSEFEAARQTVLGQRKAA
;
A
#
# COMPACT_ATOMS: atom_id res chain seq x y z
N MET A 1 2.79 -8.05 -22.34
CA MET A 1 4.10 -7.46 -21.98
C MET A 1 4.98 -8.60 -21.51
N SER A 2 6.21 -8.66 -22.00
CA SER A 2 7.19 -9.63 -21.54
C SER A 2 7.73 -9.18 -20.19
N ASN A 3 7.86 -10.10 -19.24
CA ASN A 3 8.52 -9.85 -17.96
C ASN A 3 9.89 -10.52 -17.97
N TYR A 4 10.89 -9.82 -17.45
CA TYR A 4 12.26 -10.30 -17.29
C TYR A 4 12.51 -10.53 -15.80
N MET A 5 13.09 -11.68 -15.48
CA MET A 5 13.29 -12.11 -14.10
C MET A 5 14.76 -12.02 -13.76
N TYR A 6 15.07 -11.45 -12.60
CA TYR A 6 16.43 -11.28 -12.12
C TYR A 6 16.55 -11.73 -10.67
N LYS A 7 17.78 -12.09 -10.27
CA LYS A 7 18.16 -12.20 -8.87
C LYS A 7 19.45 -11.46 -8.60
N THR A 8 19.64 -11.00 -7.37
CA THR A 8 20.91 -10.42 -6.91
C THR A 8 21.11 -10.69 -5.42
N THR A 9 22.37 -10.81 -5.03
CA THR A 9 22.83 -10.87 -3.63
C THR A 9 23.64 -9.62 -3.26
N ALA A 10 23.62 -8.58 -4.10
CA ALA A 10 24.32 -7.33 -3.83
C ALA A 10 23.83 -6.74 -2.50
N PRO A 11 24.70 -6.52 -1.50
CA PRO A 11 24.29 -6.12 -0.15
C PRO A 11 23.47 -4.84 -0.11
N ALA A 12 23.78 -3.87 -0.99
CA ALA A 12 23.02 -2.62 -1.09
C ALA A 12 21.56 -2.86 -1.55
N VAL A 13 21.37 -3.72 -2.55
CA VAL A 13 20.04 -4.06 -3.09
C VAL A 13 19.24 -4.85 -2.05
N VAL A 14 19.87 -5.84 -1.41
CA VAL A 14 19.26 -6.62 -0.33
C VAL A 14 18.81 -5.71 0.82
N ALA A 15 19.68 -4.81 1.27
CA ALA A 15 19.36 -3.85 2.33
C ALA A 15 18.20 -2.91 1.94
N ALA A 16 18.16 -2.44 0.69
CA ALA A 16 17.07 -1.60 0.19
C ALA A 16 15.72 -2.31 0.22
N VAL A 17 15.67 -3.58 -0.23
CA VAL A 17 14.45 -4.38 -0.22
C VAL A 17 13.99 -4.67 1.21
N ILE A 18 14.90 -5.06 2.11
CA ILE A 18 14.58 -5.31 3.53
C ILE A 18 14.05 -4.04 4.20
N ALA A 19 14.66 -2.89 3.93
CA ALA A 19 14.21 -1.60 4.46
C ALA A 19 12.78 -1.27 3.99
N TRP A 20 12.48 -1.49 2.70
CA TRP A 20 11.13 -1.32 2.18
C TRP A 20 10.12 -2.29 2.79
N GLU A 21 10.45 -3.58 2.88
CA GLU A 21 9.55 -4.57 3.48
C GLU A 21 9.28 -4.26 4.96
N THR A 22 10.28 -3.76 5.68
CA THR A 22 10.13 -3.30 7.08
C THR A 22 9.21 -2.10 7.17
N LYS A 23 9.45 -1.04 6.37
CA LYS A 23 8.59 0.14 6.27
C LYS A 23 7.15 -0.25 5.90
N ARG A 24 6.98 -1.24 5.02
CA ARG A 24 5.68 -1.76 4.63
C ARG A 24 4.97 -2.50 5.76
N LYS A 25 5.67 -3.35 6.50
CA LYS A 25 5.13 -4.07 7.67
C LYS A 25 4.69 -3.10 8.77
N GLU A 26 5.51 -2.09 9.06
CA GLU A 26 5.16 -1.04 10.03
C GLU A 26 3.92 -0.26 9.61
N TRP A 27 3.85 0.13 8.33
CA TRP A 27 2.68 0.80 7.76
C TRP A 27 1.41 -0.06 7.84
N ASP A 28 1.52 -1.36 7.53
CA ASP A 28 0.39 -2.30 7.62
C ASP A 28 -0.08 -2.50 9.07
N ALA A 29 0.84 -2.49 10.05
CA ALA A 29 0.51 -2.53 11.47
C ALA A 29 -0.22 -1.25 11.93
N GLN A 30 0.25 -0.06 11.52
CA GLN A 30 -0.42 1.21 11.80
C GLN A 30 -1.81 1.27 11.15
N ARG A 31 -1.93 0.80 9.91
CA ARG A 31 -3.22 0.66 9.21
C ARG A 31 -4.17 -0.28 9.98
N ALA A 32 -3.68 -1.41 10.47
CA ALA A 32 -4.51 -2.32 11.27
C ALA A 32 -5.02 -1.64 12.56
N LYS A 33 -4.16 -0.85 13.23
CA LYS A 33 -4.53 -0.06 14.41
C LYS A 33 -5.60 0.99 14.09
N LEU A 34 -5.49 1.71 12.98
CA LEU A 34 -6.55 2.62 12.50
C LEU A 34 -7.88 1.87 12.36
N GLY A 35 -7.84 0.66 11.79
CA GLY A 35 -9.02 -0.17 11.67
C GLY A 35 -9.69 -0.48 13.01
N GLN A 36 -8.89 -0.85 14.02
CA GLN A 36 -9.39 -1.09 15.38
C GLN A 36 -10.07 0.14 15.99
N VAL A 37 -9.51 1.34 15.78
CA VAL A 37 -10.07 2.61 16.28
C VAL A 37 -11.48 2.87 15.73
N PHE A 38 -11.71 2.56 14.45
CA PHE A 38 -12.99 2.78 13.79
C PHE A 38 -13.92 1.55 13.80
N GLY A 39 -13.48 0.44 14.39
CA GLY A 39 -14.27 -0.80 14.48
C GLY A 39 -14.43 -1.54 13.14
N GLY A 40 -13.45 -1.44 12.23
CA GLY A 40 -13.51 -2.03 10.90
C GLY A 40 -12.16 -2.22 10.23
N ALA A 41 -12.08 -2.97 9.13
CA ALA A 41 -10.80 -3.12 8.42
C ALA A 41 -10.45 -1.86 7.62
N ALA A 42 -9.29 -1.25 7.87
CA ALA A 42 -8.79 -0.13 7.06
C ALA A 42 -8.24 -0.60 5.70
N SER A 43 -8.49 0.15 4.63
CA SER A 43 -8.16 -0.27 3.26
C SER A 43 -6.66 -0.24 2.96
N PRO A 44 -6.11 -1.28 2.30
CA PRO A 44 -4.76 -1.26 1.75
C PRO A 44 -4.76 -0.75 0.31
N MET A 45 -5.08 0.52 0.07
CA MET A 45 -5.14 1.06 -1.29
C MET A 45 -3.74 1.31 -1.87
N ARG A 46 -3.65 1.23 -3.20
CA ARG A 46 -2.44 1.50 -3.97
C ARG A 46 -2.78 2.36 -5.19
N SER A 47 -1.95 3.34 -5.48
CA SER A 47 -2.00 4.16 -6.69
C SER A 47 -0.58 4.31 -7.22
N GLY A 48 -0.25 3.62 -8.31
CA GLY A 48 1.14 3.51 -8.79
C GLY A 48 2.03 2.85 -7.74
N ASN A 49 3.11 3.52 -7.34
CA ASN A 49 4.04 3.07 -6.29
C ASN A 49 3.64 3.53 -4.88
N ARG A 50 2.66 4.44 -4.78
CA ARG A 50 2.15 4.94 -3.52
C ARG A 50 1.13 4.00 -2.90
N SER A 51 1.29 3.76 -1.60
CA SER A 51 0.33 3.05 -0.76
C SER A 51 -0.30 3.98 0.27
N TYR A 52 -1.61 3.89 0.46
CA TYR A 52 -2.36 4.77 1.35
C TYR A 52 -3.63 4.09 1.87
N VAL A 53 -4.23 4.67 2.91
CA VAL A 53 -5.55 4.26 3.40
C VAL A 53 -6.60 5.17 2.80
N GLY A 54 -7.54 4.60 2.06
CA GLY A 54 -8.66 5.36 1.46
C GLY A 54 -9.99 5.24 2.20
N GLY A 55 -10.10 4.36 3.19
CA GLY A 55 -11.33 4.16 3.95
C GLY A 55 -11.27 3.00 4.93
N VAL A 56 -12.39 2.77 5.61
CA VAL A 56 -12.58 1.67 6.57
C VAL A 56 -13.84 0.89 6.22
N LYS A 57 -13.83 -0.44 6.39
CA LYS A 57 -15.03 -1.28 6.26
C LYS A 57 -15.94 -1.06 7.47
N LEU A 58 -16.95 -0.23 7.30
CA LEU A 58 -18.00 0.02 8.29
C LEU A 58 -19.33 -0.53 7.79
N SER A 59 -20.35 -0.57 8.66
CA SER A 59 -21.69 -1.02 8.27
C SER A 59 -22.26 -0.19 7.11
N ASP A 60 -23.22 -0.74 6.38
CA ASP A 60 -23.95 -0.08 5.30
C ASP A 60 -25.07 0.86 5.81
N SER A 61 -25.14 1.09 7.14
CA SER A 61 -26.12 1.98 7.77
C SER A 61 -26.12 3.39 7.16
N ARG A 62 -27.33 3.92 6.96
CA ARG A 62 -27.57 5.28 6.46
C ARG A 62 -27.18 6.36 7.45
N GLU A 63 -27.12 6.05 8.74
CA GLU A 63 -26.72 7.00 9.77
C GLU A 63 -25.26 7.46 9.58
N LEU A 64 -24.43 6.58 9.03
CA LEU A 64 -23.03 6.88 8.73
C LEU A 64 -22.86 7.80 7.51
N ASP A 65 -23.85 7.90 6.61
CA ASP A 65 -23.74 8.65 5.34
C ASP A 65 -23.49 10.17 5.56
N VAL A 66 -23.78 10.66 6.78
CA VAL A 66 -23.50 12.04 7.22
C VAL A 66 -22.00 12.30 7.27
N HIS A 67 -21.21 11.38 7.83
CA HIS A 67 -19.77 11.54 8.06
C HIS A 67 -18.94 10.79 7.02
N TRP A 68 -19.47 9.70 6.50
CA TRP A 68 -18.80 8.77 5.61
C TRP A 68 -19.46 8.77 4.24
N CYS A 69 -18.66 8.49 3.21
CA CYS A 69 -19.20 8.13 1.92
C CYS A 69 -19.94 6.78 2.01
N ARG A 70 -20.76 6.50 1.00
CA ARG A 70 -21.33 5.16 0.84
C ARG A 70 -20.20 4.15 0.58
N PRO A 71 -20.39 2.88 0.93
CA PRO A 71 -19.39 1.85 0.65
C PRO A 71 -19.06 1.82 -0.84
N ASP A 72 -17.78 1.71 -1.17
CA ASP A 72 -17.33 1.43 -2.53
C ASP A 72 -17.60 -0.03 -2.94
N GLN A 73 -17.18 -0.42 -4.15
CA GLN A 73 -17.35 -1.79 -4.66
C GLN A 73 -16.63 -2.87 -3.83
N TYR A 74 -15.74 -2.47 -2.91
CA TYR A 74 -15.00 -3.36 -2.01
C TYR A 74 -15.49 -3.25 -0.55
N GLY A 75 -16.53 -2.47 -0.29
CA GLY A 75 -17.15 -2.29 1.02
C GLY A 75 -16.46 -1.26 1.92
N TYR A 76 -15.51 -0.47 1.41
CA TYR A 76 -14.86 0.58 2.20
C TYR A 76 -15.63 1.90 2.13
N ARG A 77 -15.70 2.60 3.26
CA ARG A 77 -16.20 3.96 3.33
C ARG A 77 -15.06 4.93 3.55
N SER A 78 -14.97 5.97 2.72
CA SER A 78 -14.06 7.09 2.95
C SER A 78 -14.70 8.12 3.88
N LEU A 79 -13.91 8.67 4.81
CA LEU A 79 -14.34 9.78 5.64
C LEU A 79 -14.54 11.02 4.73
N ARG A 80 -15.65 11.74 4.91
CA ARG A 80 -15.89 12.97 4.16
C ARG A 80 -14.99 14.09 4.64
N SER A 81 -14.69 15.03 3.76
CA SER A 81 -14.03 16.28 4.16
C SER A 81 -14.88 17.13 5.11
N SER A 82 -16.21 17.01 5.04
CA SER A 82 -17.16 17.66 5.93
C SER A 82 -18.42 16.83 6.12
N SER A 83 -19.09 17.01 7.26
CA SER A 83 -20.39 16.40 7.52
C SER A 83 -21.43 16.85 6.48
N LYS A 84 -22.29 15.93 6.02
CA LYS A 84 -23.42 16.21 5.13
C LYS A 84 -24.76 15.87 5.81
N PRO A 85 -25.27 16.73 6.71
CA PRO A 85 -26.60 16.58 7.28
C PRO A 85 -27.68 16.50 6.20
N ALA A 86 -28.75 15.75 6.47
CA ALA A 86 -29.90 15.71 5.58
C ALA A 86 -30.59 17.07 5.47
N LYS A 87 -31.28 17.31 4.34
CA LYS A 87 -32.09 18.51 4.19
C LYS A 87 -33.21 18.47 5.24
N GLY A 88 -33.37 19.57 5.99
CA GLY A 88 -34.37 19.66 7.06
C GLY A 88 -33.89 19.22 8.44
N THR A 89 -32.63 18.79 8.60
CA THR A 89 -32.07 18.49 9.93
C THR A 89 -32.17 19.73 10.84
N PRO A 90 -32.71 19.60 12.08
CA PRO A 90 -32.78 20.70 13.05
C PRO A 90 -31.41 21.29 13.38
N LYS A 91 -31.36 22.57 13.78
CA LYS A 91 -30.10 23.26 14.08
C LYS A 91 -29.26 22.54 15.15
N GLU A 92 -29.88 22.10 16.23
CA GLU A 92 -29.20 21.38 17.33
C GLU A 92 -28.59 20.05 16.87
N ALA A 93 -29.32 19.29 16.05
CA ALA A 93 -28.82 18.06 15.46
C ALA A 93 -27.65 18.31 14.48
N ARG A 94 -27.67 19.41 13.73
CA ARG A 94 -26.53 19.80 12.87
C ARG A 94 -25.28 20.10 13.69
N VAL A 95 -25.41 20.84 14.80
CA VAL A 95 -24.27 21.14 15.69
C VAL A 95 -23.65 19.85 16.22
N THR A 96 -24.48 18.89 16.64
CA THR A 96 -24.03 17.58 17.11
C THR A 96 -23.31 16.79 16.02
N GLN A 97 -23.84 16.78 14.79
CA GLN A 97 -23.21 16.10 13.65
C GLN A 97 -21.88 16.76 13.24
N VAL A 98 -21.77 18.08 13.32
CA VAL A 98 -20.49 18.75 13.05
C VAL A 98 -19.45 18.37 14.10
N ALA A 99 -19.80 18.42 15.39
CA ALA A 99 -18.89 18.04 16.48
C ALA A 99 -18.43 16.58 16.37
N GLU A 100 -19.34 15.66 16.03
CA GLU A 100 -18.98 14.26 15.79
C GLU A 100 -18.07 14.11 14.57
N HIS A 101 -18.33 14.84 13.49
CA HIS A 101 -17.46 14.81 12.31
C HIS A 101 -16.05 15.31 12.60
N GLU A 102 -15.93 16.36 13.41
CA GLU A 102 -14.64 16.90 13.86
C GLU A 102 -13.89 15.88 14.72
N ARG A 103 -14.59 15.19 15.63
CA ARG A 103 -14.02 14.10 16.43
C ARG A 103 -13.49 12.96 15.55
N LEU A 104 -14.30 12.51 14.58
CA LEU A 104 -13.89 11.47 13.63
C LEU A 104 -12.70 11.91 12.77
N SER A 105 -12.68 13.17 12.34
CA SER A 105 -11.58 13.74 11.55
C SER A 105 -10.29 13.84 12.36
N ALA A 106 -10.39 14.18 13.65
CA ALA A 106 -9.26 14.20 14.56
C ALA A 106 -8.68 12.79 14.78
N LEU A 107 -9.54 11.80 15.07
CA LEU A 107 -9.13 10.39 15.20
C LEU A 107 -8.50 9.86 13.92
N TRP A 108 -9.06 10.22 12.75
CA TRP A 108 -8.46 9.84 11.47
C TRP A 108 -7.07 10.44 11.32
N LYS A 109 -6.89 11.72 11.62
CA LYS A 109 -5.58 12.38 11.53
C LYS A 109 -4.57 11.80 12.51
N GLU A 110 -4.99 11.43 13.71
CA GLU A 110 -4.14 10.85 14.74
C GLU A 110 -3.66 9.43 14.38
N HIS A 111 -4.54 8.62 13.82
CA HIS A 111 -4.27 7.19 13.63
C HIS A 111 -4.01 6.77 12.18
N CYS A 112 -4.38 7.58 11.19
CA CYS A 112 -4.15 7.22 9.81
C CYS A 112 -2.65 7.31 9.49
N PRO A 113 -2.01 6.20 9.11
CA PRO A 113 -0.61 6.25 8.72
C PRO A 113 -0.44 7.15 7.50
N ALA A 114 0.70 7.85 7.46
CA ALA A 114 1.11 8.56 6.25
C ALA A 114 1.21 7.58 5.08
N SER A 115 0.96 8.06 3.87
CA SER A 115 1.20 7.24 2.68
C SER A 115 2.69 6.96 2.53
N ILE A 116 3.03 5.75 2.13
CA ILE A 116 4.41 5.36 1.79
C ILE A 116 4.55 5.22 0.28
N ASP A 117 5.74 5.52 -0.23
CA ASP A 117 6.07 5.40 -1.65
C ASP A 117 7.23 4.44 -1.85
N MET A 118 7.09 3.56 -2.85
CA MET A 118 8.08 2.57 -3.24
C MET A 118 9.17 3.17 -4.13
N ASP A 119 9.00 4.38 -4.64
CA ASP A 119 9.98 5.06 -5.50
C ASP A 119 11.37 5.12 -4.83
N GLU A 120 11.43 5.47 -3.55
CA GLU A 120 12.68 5.48 -2.75
C GLU A 120 13.38 4.10 -2.75
N ALA A 121 12.60 3.02 -2.70
CA ALA A 121 13.14 1.67 -2.70
C ALA A 121 13.68 1.30 -4.09
N TRP A 122 12.98 1.69 -5.16
CA TRP A 122 13.43 1.46 -6.53
C TRP A 122 14.71 2.22 -6.87
N GLU A 123 14.80 3.49 -6.47
CA GLU A 123 16.01 4.29 -6.63
C GLU A 123 17.20 3.66 -5.89
N ALA A 124 16.97 3.16 -4.67
CA ALA A 124 18.02 2.47 -3.89
C ALA A 124 18.44 1.12 -4.49
N ILE A 125 17.57 0.46 -5.27
CA ILE A 125 17.88 -0.76 -6.03
C ILE A 125 18.69 -0.44 -7.30
N GLY A 126 18.71 0.83 -7.74
CA GLY A 126 19.37 1.27 -8.97
C GLY A 126 18.45 1.36 -10.18
N LEU A 127 17.13 1.48 -9.96
CA LEU A 127 16.13 1.65 -11.00
C LEU A 127 15.47 3.03 -10.96
N ASN A 128 15.26 3.63 -12.13
CA ASN A 128 14.47 4.85 -12.28
C ASN A 128 12.97 4.56 -12.09
N PRO A 129 12.29 5.21 -11.12
CA PRO A 129 10.85 5.04 -10.91
C PRO A 129 9.99 5.33 -12.15
N GLY A 130 10.43 6.26 -13.00
CA GLY A 130 9.72 6.62 -14.23
C GLY A 130 9.71 5.50 -15.28
N ALA A 131 10.79 4.72 -15.39
CA ALA A 131 10.85 3.56 -16.27
C ALA A 131 9.89 2.45 -15.78
N LEU A 132 9.83 2.25 -14.46
CA LEU A 132 8.94 1.30 -13.82
C LEU A 132 7.47 1.69 -13.85
N TRP A 133 7.16 2.98 -13.90
CA TRP A 133 5.77 3.44 -14.01
C TRP A 133 5.10 2.96 -15.30
N MET A 134 5.84 2.85 -16.40
CA MET A 134 5.33 2.35 -17.69
C MET A 134 5.37 0.83 -17.81
N CYS A 135 6.41 0.20 -17.28
CA CYS A 135 6.68 -1.22 -17.52
C CYS A 135 6.24 -2.13 -16.36
N GLY A 136 6.09 -1.58 -15.16
CA GLY A 136 5.81 -2.32 -13.94
C GLY A 136 7.04 -3.07 -13.40
N GLY A 137 6.98 -3.40 -12.12
CA GLY A 137 8.00 -4.16 -11.43
C GLY A 137 7.50 -4.71 -10.10
N VAL A 138 8.00 -5.88 -9.72
CA VAL A 138 7.85 -6.43 -8.38
C VAL A 138 9.18 -6.97 -7.90
N PHE A 139 9.44 -6.84 -6.60
CA PHE A 139 10.59 -7.46 -5.94
C PHE A 139 10.18 -8.08 -4.61
N PHE A 140 11.00 -9.01 -4.13
CA PHE A 140 10.93 -9.56 -2.78
C PHE A 140 12.30 -10.13 -2.40
N GLU A 141 12.53 -10.28 -1.10
CA GLU A 141 13.70 -10.97 -0.56
C GLU A 141 13.32 -12.37 -0.08
N LEU A 142 14.23 -13.32 -0.27
CA LEU A 142 14.18 -14.67 0.26
C LEU A 142 15.61 -15.18 0.50
N ASP A 143 15.92 -15.55 1.74
CA ASP A 143 17.20 -16.14 2.15
C ASP A 143 18.41 -15.32 1.67
N GLU A 144 18.38 -14.00 1.90
CA GLU A 144 19.39 -13.00 1.50
C GLU A 144 19.54 -12.79 -0.01
N VAL A 145 18.61 -13.34 -0.81
CA VAL A 145 18.55 -13.14 -2.25
C VAL A 145 17.35 -12.26 -2.59
N VAL A 146 17.59 -11.18 -3.34
CA VAL A 146 16.52 -10.37 -3.92
C VAL A 146 16.15 -10.93 -5.27
N TYR A 147 14.85 -11.18 -5.45
CA TYR A 147 14.25 -11.57 -6.72
C TYR A 147 13.47 -10.40 -7.29
N LEU A 148 13.63 -10.13 -8.58
CA LEU A 148 12.94 -9.06 -9.29
C LEU A 148 12.25 -9.60 -10.54
N SER A 149 11.04 -9.11 -10.80
CA SER A 149 10.31 -9.28 -12.05
C SER A 149 10.04 -7.91 -12.61
N LEU A 150 10.68 -7.57 -13.73
CA LEU A 150 10.63 -6.25 -14.35
C LEU A 150 9.96 -6.34 -15.72
N GLY A 151 9.17 -5.33 -16.09
CA GLY A 151 8.65 -5.22 -17.46
C GLY A 151 9.66 -4.67 -18.48
N LEU A 152 10.92 -4.48 -18.07
CA LEU A 152 12.02 -3.98 -18.89
C LEU A 152 13.24 -4.89 -18.72
N ARG A 153 14.11 -4.91 -19.73
CA ARG A 153 15.35 -5.68 -19.71
C ARG A 153 16.49 -4.76 -19.28
N LEU A 154 17.37 -5.22 -18.41
CA LEU A 154 18.52 -4.43 -17.93
C LEU A 154 19.60 -4.18 -19.00
N GLU A 155 19.55 -4.90 -20.13
CA GLU A 155 20.53 -4.78 -21.22
C GLU A 155 20.42 -3.47 -22.02
N ASP A 156 19.35 -2.69 -21.85
CA ASP A 156 19.09 -1.47 -22.64
C ASP A 156 19.87 -0.23 -22.12
N GLY A 157 20.84 -0.40 -21.21
CA GLY A 157 21.87 0.61 -20.88
C GLY A 157 21.43 1.81 -20.04
N HIS A 158 20.15 1.91 -19.70
CA HIS A 158 19.61 3.01 -18.89
C HIS A 158 19.42 2.66 -17.41
N GLU A 159 19.32 1.37 -17.08
CA GLU A 159 19.02 0.87 -15.74
C GLU A 159 20.06 -0.18 -15.35
N ASN A 160 20.61 -0.10 -14.14
CA ASN A 160 21.64 -1.04 -13.70
C ASN A 160 21.41 -1.44 -12.24
N ILE A 161 21.10 -2.72 -12.04
CA ILE A 161 20.99 -3.31 -10.72
C ILE A 161 22.29 -4.04 -10.43
N GLU A 162 22.96 -3.65 -9.35
CA GLU A 162 24.22 -4.26 -8.94
C GLU A 162 24.06 -5.77 -8.75
N GLY A 163 24.94 -6.55 -9.40
CA GLY A 163 24.98 -8.01 -9.27
C GLY A 163 23.76 -8.75 -9.84
N ALA A 164 22.86 -8.07 -10.57
CA ALA A 164 21.68 -8.71 -11.13
C ALA A 164 22.06 -9.73 -12.22
N THR A 165 21.56 -10.95 -12.04
CA THR A 165 21.67 -12.04 -13.02
C THR A 165 20.27 -12.41 -13.49
N GLU A 166 20.08 -12.51 -14.80
CA GLU A 166 18.79 -12.97 -15.38
C GLU A 166 18.55 -14.44 -15.01
N ILE A 167 17.33 -14.76 -14.63
CA ILE A 167 16.90 -16.10 -14.22
C ILE A 167 15.69 -16.57 -15.01
N LEU A 168 15.43 -17.88 -14.95
CA LEU A 168 14.22 -18.45 -15.53
C LEU A 168 12.99 -18.06 -14.71
N GLY A 169 11.86 -17.86 -15.38
CA GLY A 169 10.58 -17.58 -14.72
C GLY A 169 10.13 -18.68 -13.75
N SER A 170 10.52 -19.93 -14.00
CA SER A 170 10.25 -21.04 -13.07
C SER A 170 10.99 -20.90 -11.74
N GLU A 171 12.23 -20.40 -11.75
CA GLU A 171 13.00 -20.14 -10.54
C GLU A 171 12.38 -19.00 -9.73
N PHE A 172 12.01 -17.90 -10.41
CA PHE A 172 11.33 -16.76 -9.79
C PHE A 172 10.01 -17.18 -9.14
N GLU A 173 9.16 -17.92 -9.85
CA GLU A 173 7.88 -18.37 -9.31
C GLU A 173 8.04 -19.36 -8.16
N ALA A 174 9.04 -20.25 -8.19
CA ALA A 174 9.34 -21.14 -7.07
C ALA A 174 9.68 -20.34 -5.80
N ALA A 175 10.58 -19.36 -5.91
CA ALA A 175 10.93 -18.46 -4.81
C ALA A 175 9.70 -17.68 -4.31
N ARG A 176 8.89 -17.17 -5.24
CA ARG A 176 7.66 -16.44 -4.93
C ARG A 176 6.65 -17.29 -4.16
N GLN A 177 6.45 -18.55 -4.54
CA GLN A 177 5.55 -19.45 -3.83
C GLN A 177 6.05 -19.73 -2.40
N THR A 178 7.36 -19.87 -2.21
CA THR A 178 7.96 -20.02 -0.87
C THR A 178 7.65 -18.80 0.01
N VAL A 179 7.90 -17.59 -0.47
CA VAL A 179 7.62 -16.34 0.27
C VAL A 179 6.13 -16.19 0.57
N LEU A 180 5.26 -16.50 -0.40
CA LEU A 180 3.81 -16.45 -0.19
C LEU A 180 3.34 -17.51 0.83
N GLY A 181 3.98 -18.69 0.86
CA GLY A 181 3.76 -19.71 1.86
C GLY A 181 4.14 -19.23 3.26
N GLN A 182 5.35 -18.67 3.40
CA GLN A 182 5.84 -18.09 4.67
C GLN A 182 4.91 -16.98 5.18
N ARG A 183 4.44 -16.08 4.30
CA ARG A 183 3.53 -14.98 4.66
C ARG A 183 2.12 -15.43 5.06
N LYS A 184 1.66 -16.61 4.62
CA LYS A 184 0.37 -17.17 5.04
C LYS A 184 0.44 -17.91 6.37
N ALA A 185 1.63 -18.39 6.73
CA ALA A 185 1.87 -19.11 7.98
C ALA A 185 2.13 -18.18 9.18
N ALA A 186 2.55 -16.95 8.91
CA ALA A 186 2.74 -15.87 9.89
C ALA A 186 1.44 -15.11 10.16
#